data_AF-A0A2V7U1J5-F1
#
_entry.id   AF-A0A2V7U1J5-F1
#
_cell.length_a   1.000
_cell.length_b   1.000
_cell.length_c   1.000
_cell.angle_alpha   90.00
_cell.angle_beta   90.00
_cell.angle_gamma   90.00
#
_symmetry.space_group_name_H-M   'P 1'
#
loop_
_entity.id
_entity.type
_entity.pdbx_description
1 polymer ?
#
loop_
_entity_poly.entity_id
_entity_poly.type
_entity_poly.pdbx_seq_one_letter_code
_entity_poly.pdbx_strand_id
1 'polypeptide(L)'
;YVTTFATCGITWPSSWAIEAWMDRRKTIVIAAGSLGVTALLVGLVFSLGGWAYQHRRSTLHDGRLRRLVAEHPSEDRVSRGILAEPGNGPIATPASEAELRQLAARWSPSRVDEVVAKWRKWKRVRIFGVRDVAYVLYFDDDGKLQDYVLLTT
;
A
#
# COMPACT_ATOMS: atom_id res chain seq x y z
N TYR A 1 27.94 -71.14 45.19
CA TYR A 1 27.52 -69.76 45.49
C TYR A 1 27.48 -68.99 44.19
N VAL A 2 26.26 -68.77 43.70
CA VAL A 2 25.97 -68.05 42.47
C VAL A 2 25.95 -66.56 42.83
N THR A 3 26.92 -65.79 42.32
CA THR A 3 26.93 -64.34 42.46
C THR A 3 26.36 -63.73 41.18
N THR A 4 25.03 -63.61 41.12
CA THR A 4 24.33 -62.92 40.02
C THR A 4 24.52 -61.42 40.20
N PHE A 5 25.49 -60.83 39.50
CA PHE A 5 25.52 -59.38 39.27
C PHE A 5 24.50 -59.04 38.18
N ALA A 6 23.39 -58.44 38.56
CA ALA A 6 22.47 -57.79 37.64
C ALA A 6 23.16 -56.53 37.08
N THR A 7 23.89 -56.68 35.97
CA THR A 7 24.29 -55.52 35.16
C THR A 7 23.04 -54.97 34.48
N CYS A 8 22.49 -53.92 35.09
CA CYS A 8 21.48 -53.06 34.49
C CYS A 8 22.05 -52.57 33.14
N GLY A 9 21.48 -53.06 32.03
CA GLY A 9 21.94 -52.79 30.68
C GLY A 9 21.68 -51.34 30.27
N ILE A 10 22.53 -50.43 30.71
CA ILE A 10 22.63 -49.08 30.17
C ILE A 10 23.58 -49.17 28.97
N THR A 11 23.01 -49.34 27.78
CA THR A 11 23.76 -49.24 26.53
C THR A 11 24.09 -47.77 26.28
N TRP A 12 25.33 -47.38 26.59
CA TRP A 12 25.83 -46.05 26.25
C TRP A 12 25.87 -45.92 24.73
N PRO A 13 25.27 -44.87 24.13
CA PRO A 13 25.43 -44.62 22.71
C PRO A 13 26.93 -44.47 22.41
N SER A 14 27.41 -45.23 21.45
CA SER A 14 28.78 -45.15 20.98
C SER A 14 29.09 -43.72 20.50
N SER A 15 30.32 -43.25 20.74
CA SER A 15 30.73 -41.87 20.46
C SER A 15 30.40 -41.40 19.03
N TRP A 16 30.49 -42.29 18.05
CA TRP A 16 30.11 -42.01 16.66
C TRP A 16 28.63 -41.68 16.46
N ALA A 17 27.73 -42.22 17.29
CA ALA A 17 26.29 -41.93 17.22
C ALA A 17 25.96 -40.55 17.78
N ILE A 18 26.73 -40.07 18.76
CA ILE A 18 26.60 -38.72 19.34
C ILE A 18 27.10 -37.68 18.33
N GLU A 19 28.24 -37.93 17.68
CA GLU A 19 28.79 -37.05 16.63
C GLU A 19 27.84 -36.90 15.44
N ALA A 20 27.32 -38.03 14.90
CA ALA A 20 26.38 -38.00 13.78
C ALA A 20 25.08 -37.24 14.10
N TRP A 21 24.60 -37.33 15.35
CA TRP A 21 23.42 -36.60 15.80
C TRP A 21 23.67 -35.10 15.96
N MET A 22 24.84 -34.71 16.48
CA MET A 22 25.24 -33.31 16.59
C MET A 22 25.40 -32.65 15.22
N ASP A 23 25.99 -33.35 14.25
CA ASP A 23 26.20 -32.81 12.89
C ASP A 23 24.90 -32.68 12.09
N ARG A 24 23.96 -33.62 12.27
CA ARG A 24 22.61 -33.49 11.70
C ARG A 24 21.87 -32.28 12.29
N ARG A 25 21.98 -32.03 13.60
CA ARG A 25 21.36 -30.85 14.24
C ARG A 25 21.95 -29.53 13.74
N LYS A 26 23.28 -29.45 13.62
CA LYS A 26 23.96 -28.27 13.06
C LYS A 26 23.49 -28.01 11.63
N THR A 27 23.44 -29.05 10.80
CA THR A 27 22.96 -28.95 9.42
C THR A 27 21.52 -28.46 9.35
N ILE A 28 20.63 -28.95 10.21
CA ILE A 28 19.23 -28.50 10.28
C ILE A 28 19.15 -27.03 10.70
N VAL A 29 19.90 -26.60 11.71
CA VAL A 29 19.91 -25.20 12.16
C VAL A 29 20.43 -24.27 11.06
N ILE A 30 21.50 -24.66 10.37
CA ILE A 30 22.06 -23.89 9.26
C ILE A 30 21.06 -23.81 8.10
N ALA A 31 20.44 -24.93 7.73
CA ALA A 31 19.44 -24.97 6.65
C ALA A 31 18.18 -24.18 6.99
N ALA A 32 17.68 -24.28 8.23
CA ALA A 32 16.54 -23.50 8.69
C ALA A 32 16.89 -22.00 8.75
N GLY A 33 18.09 -21.67 9.22
CA GLY A 33 18.59 -20.30 9.23
C GLY A 33 18.71 -19.70 7.83
N SER A 34 19.27 -20.45 6.87
CA SER A 34 19.41 -19.99 5.49
C SER A 34 18.07 -19.81 4.79
N LEU A 35 17.12 -20.73 5.00
CA LEU A 35 15.74 -20.59 4.51
C LEU A 35 15.05 -19.37 5.12
N GLY A 36 15.24 -19.14 6.42
CA GLY A 36 14.70 -17.98 7.13
C GLY A 36 15.22 -16.65 6.57
N VAL A 37 16.54 -16.53 6.39
CA VAL A 37 17.16 -15.34 5.78
C VAL A 37 16.70 -15.15 4.34
N THR A 38 16.60 -16.23 3.56
CA THR A 38 16.12 -16.16 2.18
C THR A 38 14.67 -15.67 2.13
N ALA A 39 13.79 -16.20 2.97
CA ALA A 39 12.39 -15.76 3.05
C ALA A 39 12.30 -14.28 3.46
N LEU A 40 13.12 -13.84 4.41
CA LEU A 40 13.20 -12.44 4.84
C LEU A 40 13.61 -11.52 3.69
N LEU A 41 14.67 -11.87 2.95
CA LEU A 41 15.16 -11.09 1.82
C LEU A 41 14.13 -11.01 0.70
N VAL A 42 13.51 -12.14 0.36
CA VAL A 42 12.45 -12.18 -0.65
C VAL A 42 11.25 -11.32 -0.23
N GLY A 43 10.83 -11.41 1.03
CA GLY A 43 9.79 -10.55 1.59
C GLY A 43 10.14 -9.08 1.47
N LEU A 44 11.36 -8.70 1.83
CA LEU A 44 11.86 -7.33 1.74
C LEU A 44 11.85 -6.81 0.28
N VAL A 45 12.30 -7.62 -0.68
CA VAL A 45 12.30 -7.26 -2.11
C VAL A 45 10.88 -7.03 -2.61
N PHE A 46 9.92 -7.89 -2.26
CA PHE A 46 8.52 -7.69 -2.65
C PHE A 46 7.90 -6.46 -2.00
N SER A 47 8.20 -6.19 -0.72
CA SER A 47 7.74 -4.99 -0.04
C SER A 47 8.29 -3.72 -0.68
N LEU A 48 9.59 -3.67 -0.97
CA LEU A 48 10.24 -2.54 -1.65
C LEU A 48 9.70 -2.35 -3.07
N GLY A 49 9.51 -3.45 -3.81
CA GLY A 49 8.93 -3.41 -5.16
C GLY A 49 7.50 -2.86 -5.15
N GLY A 50 6.66 -3.31 -4.22
CA GLY A 50 5.30 -2.81 -4.04
C GLY A 50 5.28 -1.32 -3.67
N TRP A 51 6.15 -0.90 -2.75
CA TRP A 51 6.30 0.50 -2.37
C TRP A 51 6.76 1.38 -3.55
N ALA A 52 7.80 0.95 -4.27
CA ALA A 52 8.31 1.68 -5.43
C ALA A 52 7.27 1.80 -6.55
N TYR A 53 6.46 0.76 -6.75
CA TYR A 53 5.35 0.77 -7.70
C TYR A 53 4.27 1.78 -7.31
N GLN A 54 3.83 1.78 -6.04
CA GLN A 54 2.86 2.76 -5.54
C GLN A 54 3.40 4.19 -5.64
N HIS A 55 4.67 4.41 -5.30
CA HIS A 55 5.32 5.72 -5.39
C HIS A 55 5.43 6.22 -6.83
N ARG A 56 5.81 5.35 -7.79
CA ARG A 56 5.83 5.71 -9.22
C ARG A 56 4.43 6.03 -9.74
N ARG A 57 3.41 5.30 -9.29
CA ARG A 57 2.03 5.54 -9.71
C ARG A 57 1.49 6.87 -9.18
N SER A 58 1.72 7.18 -7.90
CA SER A 58 1.28 8.45 -7.30
C SER A 58 1.94 9.66 -7.95
N THR A 59 3.25 9.60 -8.22
CA THR A 59 4.00 10.68 -8.89
C THR A 59 3.54 10.94 -10.33
N LEU A 60 3.14 9.91 -11.09
CA LEU A 60 2.60 10.10 -12.44
C LEU A 60 1.24 10.82 -12.43
N HIS A 61 0.35 10.43 -11.50
CA HIS A 61 -0.95 11.09 -11.36
C HIS A 61 -0.80 12.54 -10.89
N ASP A 62 0.09 12.78 -9.92
CA ASP A 62 0.39 14.11 -9.41
C ASP A 62 0.99 15.01 -10.50
N GLY A 63 1.96 14.51 -11.27
CA GLY A 63 2.56 15.27 -12.38
C GLY A 63 1.55 15.64 -13.48
N ARG A 64 0.59 14.76 -13.77
CA ARG A 64 -0.48 15.04 -14.74
C ARG A 64 -1.45 16.11 -14.22
N LEU A 65 -1.90 15.99 -12.98
CA LEU A 65 -2.81 16.96 -12.35
C LEU A 65 -2.14 18.32 -12.20
N ARG A 66 -0.86 18.36 -11.81
CA ARG A 66 -0.09 19.59 -11.72
C ARG A 66 0.00 20.33 -13.06
N ARG A 67 0.19 19.60 -14.17
CA ARG A 67 0.16 20.20 -15.52
C ARG A 67 -1.25 20.71 -15.87
N LEU A 68 -2.28 19.95 -15.55
CA LEU A 68 -3.66 20.37 -15.77
C LEU A 68 -4.01 21.63 -14.97
N VAL A 69 -3.59 21.76 -13.71
CA VAL A 69 -3.81 23.00 -12.93
C VAL A 69 -3.06 24.18 -13.54
N ALA A 70 -1.82 24.00 -13.97
CA ALA A 70 -1.03 25.08 -14.56
C ALA A 70 -1.70 25.68 -15.83
N GLU A 71 -2.48 24.89 -16.56
CA GLU A 71 -3.23 25.33 -17.73
C GLU A 71 -4.59 25.98 -17.40
N HIS A 72 -5.04 25.94 -16.14
CA HIS A 72 -6.34 26.40 -15.64
C HIS A 72 -7.53 26.10 -16.60
N PRO A 73 -7.70 24.85 -17.08
CA PRO A 73 -8.74 24.48 -18.01
C PRO A 73 -10.13 24.60 -17.37
N SER A 74 -11.14 24.80 -18.21
CA SER A 74 -12.54 24.81 -17.79
C SER A 74 -13.02 23.42 -17.37
N GLU A 75 -14.01 23.39 -16.46
CA GLU A 75 -14.64 22.19 -15.92
C GLU A 75 -15.02 21.18 -17.01
N ASP A 76 -15.67 21.63 -18.10
CA ASP A 76 -16.11 20.77 -19.22
C ASP A 76 -14.96 20.16 -20.02
N ARG A 77 -13.81 20.81 -20.05
CA ARG A 77 -12.62 20.27 -20.72
C ARG A 77 -11.98 19.19 -19.86
N VAL A 78 -11.92 19.41 -18.55
CA VAL A 78 -11.36 18.46 -17.59
C VAL A 78 -12.23 17.22 -17.45
N SER A 79 -13.55 17.41 -17.31
CA SER A 79 -14.50 16.30 -17.20
C SER A 79 -14.46 15.40 -18.43
N ARG A 80 -14.49 15.97 -19.65
CA ARG A 80 -14.34 15.20 -20.89
C ARG A 80 -12.99 14.50 -21.00
N GLY A 81 -11.90 15.17 -20.63
CA GLY A 81 -10.56 14.59 -20.67
C GLY A 81 -10.40 13.40 -19.72
N ILE A 82 -11.01 13.45 -18.54
CA ILE A 82 -10.98 12.37 -17.55
C ILE A 82 -11.93 11.24 -17.95
N LEU A 83 -13.14 11.56 -18.43
CA LEU A 83 -14.15 10.57 -18.81
C LEU A 83 -13.84 9.86 -20.15
N ALA A 84 -13.00 10.44 -20.99
CA ALA A 84 -12.53 9.79 -22.22
C ALA A 84 -11.65 8.56 -21.96
N GLU A 85 -11.11 8.42 -20.73
CA GLU A 85 -10.28 7.29 -20.36
C GLU A 85 -11.11 6.11 -19.82
N PRO A 86 -10.88 4.88 -20.32
CA PRO A 86 -11.65 3.72 -19.92
C PRO A 86 -11.41 3.37 -18.45
N GLY A 87 -12.50 3.24 -17.68
CA GLY A 87 -12.49 2.91 -16.26
C GLY A 87 -12.58 4.13 -15.31
N ASN A 88 -12.70 5.34 -15.85
CA ASN A 88 -12.91 6.54 -15.07
C ASN A 88 -14.42 6.84 -14.94
N GLY A 89 -14.87 7.11 -13.72
CA GLY A 89 -16.28 7.36 -13.42
C GLY A 89 -16.47 8.67 -12.64
N PRO A 90 -17.49 9.47 -12.96
CA PRO A 90 -17.83 10.62 -12.13
C PRO A 90 -18.41 10.11 -10.81
N ILE A 91 -17.89 10.61 -9.69
CA ILE A 91 -18.47 10.38 -8.37
C ILE A 91 -19.45 11.51 -8.10
N ALA A 92 -20.59 11.19 -7.48
CA ALA A 92 -21.61 12.17 -7.11
C ALA A 92 -20.95 13.34 -6.35
N THR A 93 -21.24 14.56 -6.81
CA THR A 93 -20.72 15.77 -6.17
C THR A 93 -21.41 15.93 -4.82
N PRO A 94 -20.66 15.97 -3.70
CA PRO A 94 -21.26 16.06 -2.38
C PRO A 94 -21.97 17.40 -2.22
N ALA A 95 -23.19 17.37 -1.69
CA ALA A 95 -24.00 18.56 -1.47
C ALA A 95 -23.66 19.27 -0.15
N SER A 96 -22.96 18.59 0.77
CA SER A 96 -22.60 19.10 2.09
C SER A 96 -21.17 18.76 2.52
N GLU A 97 -20.63 19.54 3.46
CA GLU A 97 -19.32 19.27 4.07
C GLU A 97 -19.28 17.89 4.74
N ALA A 98 -20.39 17.47 5.36
CA ALA A 98 -20.50 16.17 6.02
C ALA A 98 -20.38 15.00 5.03
N GLU A 99 -21.07 15.10 3.88
CA GLU A 99 -20.95 14.12 2.80
C GLU A 99 -19.55 14.09 2.19
N LEU A 100 -18.94 15.26 1.99
CA LEU A 100 -17.56 15.36 1.51
C LEU A 100 -16.60 14.70 2.50
N ARG A 101 -16.79 14.90 3.81
CA ARG A 101 -15.95 14.31 4.85
C ARG A 101 -16.06 12.78 4.85
N GLN A 102 -17.28 12.25 4.77
CA GLN A 102 -17.51 10.81 4.69
C GLN A 102 -16.95 10.19 3.40
N LEU A 103 -17.08 10.90 2.27
CA LEU A 103 -16.50 10.45 1.01
C LEU A 103 -14.97 10.46 1.07
N ALA A 104 -14.36 11.56 1.53
CA ALA A 104 -12.92 11.66 1.68
C ALA A 104 -12.38 10.59 2.64
N ALA A 105 -13.06 10.33 3.76
CA ALA A 105 -12.67 9.32 4.74
C ALA A 105 -12.70 7.89 4.18
N ARG A 106 -13.59 7.60 3.23
CA ARG A 106 -13.64 6.29 2.55
C ARG A 106 -12.41 6.02 1.68
N TRP A 107 -11.82 7.07 1.10
CA TRP A 107 -10.63 6.94 0.26
C TRP A 107 -9.36 7.14 1.07
N SER A 108 -9.23 8.23 1.83
CA SER A 108 -8.02 8.52 2.59
C SER A 108 -8.35 9.23 3.90
N PRO A 109 -8.47 8.48 5.02
CA PRO A 109 -8.79 9.03 6.34
C PRO A 109 -7.83 10.15 6.78
N SER A 110 -6.55 10.07 6.39
CA SER A 110 -5.51 11.02 6.78
C SER A 110 -5.58 12.36 6.04
N ARG A 111 -6.26 12.44 4.89
CA ARG A 111 -6.32 13.66 4.05
C ARG A 111 -7.68 14.38 4.09
N VAL A 112 -8.59 13.92 4.94
CA VAL A 112 -9.95 14.47 5.08
C VAL A 112 -9.95 15.96 5.38
N ASP A 113 -9.13 16.40 6.33
CA ASP A 113 -9.10 17.82 6.73
C ASP A 113 -8.52 18.72 5.63
N GLU A 114 -7.56 18.22 4.84
CA GLU A 114 -7.05 18.93 3.65
C GLU A 114 -8.15 19.13 2.61
N VAL A 115 -8.94 18.08 2.35
CA VAL A 115 -10.06 18.13 1.40
C VAL A 115 -11.12 19.15 1.82
N VAL A 116 -11.48 19.14 3.10
CA VAL A 116 -12.48 20.07 3.66
C VAL A 116 -11.94 21.50 3.68
N ALA A 117 -10.68 21.73 4.05
CA ALA A 117 -10.07 23.05 4.05
C ALA A 117 -10.07 23.67 2.65
N LYS A 118 -9.72 22.90 1.62
CA LYS A 118 -9.76 23.36 0.23
C LYS A 118 -11.17 23.60 -0.28
N TRP A 119 -12.15 22.79 0.13
CA TRP A 119 -13.56 23.00 -0.24
C TRP A 119 -14.14 24.29 0.35
N ARG A 120 -13.75 24.65 1.58
CA ARG A 120 -14.15 25.93 2.18
C ARG A 120 -13.61 27.14 1.41
N LYS A 121 -12.43 27.01 0.80
CA LYS A 121 -11.84 28.04 -0.07
C LYS A 121 -12.50 28.06 -1.46
N TRP A 122 -12.78 26.90 -2.02
CA TRP A 122 -13.32 26.72 -3.37
C TRP A 122 -14.60 25.87 -3.30
N LYS A 123 -15.75 26.55 -3.24
CA LYS A 123 -17.05 25.89 -3.01
C LYS A 123 -17.47 24.93 -4.14
N ARG A 124 -16.92 25.09 -5.35
CA ARG A 124 -17.16 24.17 -6.47
C ARG A 124 -16.12 23.06 -6.48
N VAL A 125 -16.60 21.84 -6.35
CA VAL A 125 -15.78 20.62 -6.34
C VAL A 125 -16.35 19.59 -7.30
N ARG A 126 -15.48 18.86 -8.01
CA ARG A 126 -15.85 17.65 -8.75
C ARG A 126 -14.94 16.52 -8.35
N ILE A 127 -15.52 15.32 -8.27
CA ILE A 127 -14.80 14.14 -7.82
C ILE A 127 -14.89 13.08 -8.91
N PHE A 128 -13.74 12.55 -9.29
CA PHE A 128 -13.63 11.49 -10.29
C PHE A 128 -12.93 10.28 -9.68
N GLY A 129 -13.53 9.11 -9.83
CA GLY A 129 -12.92 7.84 -9.47
C GLY A 129 -12.12 7.30 -10.65
N VAL A 130 -10.85 6.99 -10.41
CA VAL A 130 -9.91 6.41 -11.37
C VAL A 130 -9.27 5.18 -10.73
N ARG A 131 -9.89 4.02 -10.94
CA ARG A 131 -9.50 2.75 -10.30
C ARG A 131 -9.39 2.89 -8.77
N ASP A 132 -8.17 2.92 -8.23
CA ASP A 132 -7.85 2.96 -6.80
C ASP A 132 -7.57 4.38 -6.29
N VAL A 133 -7.81 5.40 -7.12
CA VAL A 133 -7.52 6.80 -6.84
C VAL A 133 -8.78 7.63 -7.07
N ALA A 134 -9.08 8.55 -6.17
CA ALA A 134 -10.08 9.58 -6.38
C ALA A 134 -9.42 10.94 -6.55
N TYR A 135 -9.73 11.62 -7.65
CA TYR A 135 -9.34 13.01 -7.88
C TYR A 135 -10.44 13.92 -7.35
N VAL A 136 -10.08 14.77 -6.40
CA VAL A 136 -10.93 15.86 -5.94
C VAL A 136 -10.41 17.14 -6.59
N LEU A 137 -11.20 17.73 -7.48
CA LEU A 137 -10.83 18.90 -8.27
C LEU A 137 -11.63 20.10 -7.79
N TYR A 138 -10.95 21.22 -7.56
CA TYR A 138 -11.54 22.46 -7.06
C TYR A 138 -11.53 23.53 -8.14
N PHE A 139 -12.68 24.14 -8.35
CA PHE A 139 -12.89 25.15 -9.37
C PHE A 139 -13.24 26.50 -8.73
N ASP A 140 -12.87 27.58 -9.41
CA ASP A 140 -13.34 28.92 -9.08
C ASP A 140 -14.77 29.18 -9.61
N ASP A 141 -15.26 30.40 -9.38
CA ASP A 141 -16.57 30.82 -9.85
C ASP A 141 -16.66 30.93 -11.38
N ASP A 142 -15.52 31.07 -12.06
CA ASP A 142 -15.43 31.06 -13.53
C ASP A 142 -15.33 29.64 -14.10
N GLY A 143 -15.40 28.61 -13.23
CA GLY A 143 -15.32 27.20 -13.63
C GLY A 143 -13.94 26.76 -14.09
N LYS A 144 -12.88 27.49 -13.72
CA LYS A 144 -11.49 27.12 -14.00
C LYS A 144 -10.91 26.31 -12.85
N LEU A 145 -10.12 25.31 -13.20
CA LEU A 145 -9.44 24.47 -12.23
C LEU A 145 -8.39 25.30 -11.46
N GLN A 146 -8.51 25.35 -10.14
CA GLN A 146 -7.60 26.11 -9.27
C GLN A 146 -6.71 25.20 -8.43
N ASP A 147 -7.26 24.09 -7.94
CA ASP A 147 -6.55 23.19 -7.03
C ASP A 147 -7.07 21.76 -7.17
N TYR A 148 -6.32 20.80 -6.62
CA TYR A 148 -6.70 19.40 -6.55
C TYR A 148 -6.22 18.74 -5.26
N VAL A 149 -6.86 17.62 -4.93
CA VAL A 149 -6.37 16.64 -3.96
C VAL A 149 -6.49 15.26 -4.58
N LEU A 150 -5.42 14.50 -4.43
CA LEU A 150 -5.37 13.10 -4.83
C LEU A 150 -5.59 12.24 -3.58
N LEU A 151 -6.66 11.44 -3.60
CA LEU A 151 -6.99 10.49 -2.54
C LEU A 151 -6.71 9.08 -3.06
N THR A 152 -5.98 8.30 -2.27
CA THR A 152 -5.66 6.89 -2.56
C THR A 152 -6.14 6.04 -1.39
N THR A 153 -6.76 4.92 -1.69
CA THR A 153 -7.17 3.90 -0.70
C THR A 153 -5.97 3.18 -0.09
#